data_AF-A0A7Z1MLH8-F1
#
_entry.id   AF-A0A7Z1MLH8-F1
#
_cell.length_a   1.000
_cell.length_b   1.000
_cell.length_c   1.000
_cell.angle_alpha   90.00
_cell.angle_beta   90.00
_cell.angle_gamma   90.00
#
_symmetry.space_group_name_H-M   'P 1'
#
loop_
_entity.id
_entity.type
_entity.pdbx_description
1 polymer ?
#
loop_
_entity_poly.entity_id
_entity_poly.type
_entity_poly.pdbx_seq_one_letter_code
_entity_poly.pdbx_strand_id
1 'polypeptide(L)'
;MINSIQTDIQKFAETSSMELYLSLALSTSHLTKDDSERLSVLVQQHSNTHTHVLEREYGYFIKLQAADPDDSMSSEGLTLNTMDGMSDTFNQIMAWATSNHIGLIEFDRDANQIPLFETFDW
;
A
#
# COMPACT_ATOMS: atom_id res chain seq x y z
N MET A 1 6.80 32.13 18.36
CA MET A 1 7.32 31.29 17.26
C MET A 1 6.54 29.97 17.17
N ILE A 2 6.33 29.23 18.26
CA ILE A 2 5.46 28.02 18.25
C ILE A 2 3.99 28.37 17.95
N ASN A 3 3.45 29.44 18.56
CA ASN A 3 2.05 29.84 18.35
C ASN A 3 1.75 30.34 16.92
N SER A 4 2.75 30.89 16.21
CA SER A 4 2.58 31.29 14.81
C SER A 4 2.53 30.06 13.89
N ILE A 5 3.40 29.07 14.13
CA ILE A 5 3.40 27.80 13.38
C ILE A 5 2.06 27.07 13.54
N GLN A 6 1.48 27.01 14.75
CA GLN A 6 0.16 26.40 14.94
C GLN A 6 -0.95 27.13 14.19
N THR A 7 -0.92 28.46 14.17
CA THR A 7 -1.91 29.27 13.45
C THR A 7 -1.80 29.06 11.93
N ASP A 8 -0.58 28.91 11.41
CA ASP A 8 -0.32 28.68 9.99
C ASP A 8 -0.69 27.25 9.56
N ILE A 9 -0.40 26.24 10.38
CA ILE A 9 -0.85 24.85 10.16
C ILE A 9 -2.38 24.77 10.13
N GLN A 10 -3.06 25.45 11.07
CA GLN A 10 -4.51 25.45 11.12
C GLN A 10 -5.12 26.12 9.88
N LYS A 11 -4.61 27.30 9.48
CA LYS A 11 -5.05 27.95 8.23
C LYS A 11 -4.80 27.08 7.00
N PHE A 12 -3.65 26.40 6.93
CA PHE A 12 -3.32 25.52 5.82
C PHE A 12 -4.29 24.33 5.75
N ALA A 13 -4.61 23.72 6.90
CA ALA A 13 -5.55 22.60 7.00
C ALA A 13 -6.99 22.98 6.65
N GLU A 14 -7.41 24.22 6.96
CA GLU A 14 -8.76 24.73 6.65
C GLU A 14 -8.92 25.15 5.18
N THR A 15 -7.82 25.42 4.47
CA THR A 15 -7.84 25.94 3.09
C THR A 15 -7.34 24.96 2.04
N SER A 16 -6.62 23.92 2.45
CA SER A 16 -6.05 22.90 1.55
C SER A 16 -6.76 21.58 1.77
N SER A 17 -7.22 20.93 0.70
CA SER A 17 -7.72 19.56 0.75
C SER A 17 -6.54 18.61 0.99
N MET A 18 -6.14 18.43 2.24
CA MET A 18 -5.08 17.48 2.60
C MET A 18 -5.60 16.05 2.44
N GLU A 19 -4.93 15.27 1.60
CA GLU A 19 -5.15 13.83 1.50
C GLU A 19 -4.38 13.16 2.65
N LEU A 20 -5.11 12.53 3.58
CA LEU A 20 -4.55 11.75 4.68
C LEU A 20 -4.87 10.28 4.44
N TYR A 21 -3.87 9.42 4.60
CA TYR A 21 -4.04 7.97 4.48
C TYR A 21 -3.31 7.23 5.59
N LEU A 22 -3.82 6.04 5.91
CA LEU A 22 -3.16 5.07 6.76
C LEU A 22 -2.19 4.23 5.92
N SER A 23 -1.04 3.90 6.50
CA SER A 23 -0.03 3.02 5.90
C SER A 23 0.08 1.71 6.66
N LEU A 24 0.17 0.60 5.94
CA LEU A 24 0.44 -0.73 6.47
C LEU A 24 1.89 -1.09 6.20
N ALA A 25 2.68 -1.33 7.25
CA ALA A 25 4.05 -1.82 7.12
C ALA A 25 4.13 -3.31 7.43
N LEU A 26 4.79 -4.06 6.54
CA LEU A 26 4.91 -5.51 6.54
C LEU A 26 6.34 -5.92 6.19
N SER A 27 6.82 -7.01 6.78
CA SER A 27 8.09 -7.63 6.36
C SER A 27 8.09 -8.01 4.88
N THR A 28 9.20 -7.83 4.17
CA THR A 28 9.38 -8.40 2.80
C THR A 28 9.30 -9.92 2.77
N SER A 29 9.40 -10.61 3.92
CA SER A 29 9.15 -12.05 3.99
C SER A 29 7.71 -12.44 3.63
N HIS A 30 6.77 -11.50 3.53
CA HIS A 30 5.42 -11.75 3.03
C HIS A 30 5.33 -11.79 1.49
N LEU A 31 6.42 -11.48 0.80
CA LEU A 31 6.53 -11.58 -0.64
C LEU A 31 7.19 -12.90 -1.01
N THR A 32 6.70 -13.57 -2.05
CA THR A 32 7.49 -14.61 -2.71
C THR A 32 8.63 -13.98 -3.51
N LYS A 33 9.58 -14.81 -3.95
CA LYS A 33 10.63 -14.38 -4.87
C LYS A 33 10.03 -13.80 -6.16
N ASP A 34 9.05 -14.50 -6.73
CA ASP A 34 8.37 -14.12 -7.97
C ASP A 34 7.61 -12.78 -7.80
N ASP A 35 6.98 -12.57 -6.64
CA ASP A 35 6.33 -11.28 -6.32
C ASP A 35 7.34 -10.13 -6.35
N SER A 36 8.51 -10.34 -5.74
CA SER A 36 9.56 -9.31 -5.68
C SER A 36 10.12 -9.01 -7.07
N GLU A 37 10.41 -10.04 -7.86
CA GLU A 37 10.85 -9.88 -9.26
C GLU A 37 9.78 -9.12 -10.08
N ARG A 38 8.51 -9.44 -9.87
CA ARG A 38 7.40 -8.78 -10.56
C ARG A 38 7.24 -7.32 -10.14
N LEU A 39 7.36 -7.00 -8.86
CA LEU A 39 7.32 -5.63 -8.36
C LEU A 39 8.47 -4.80 -8.95
N SER A 40 9.68 -5.33 -9.04
CA SER A 40 10.81 -4.64 -9.68
C SER A 40 10.56 -4.42 -11.19
N VAL A 41 9.88 -5.33 -11.89
CA VAL A 41 9.44 -5.09 -13.28
C VAL A 41 8.38 -3.99 -13.36
N LEU A 42 7.40 -3.98 -12.45
CA LEU A 42 6.35 -2.97 -12.40
C LEU A 42 6.90 -1.56 -12.13
N VAL A 43 7.97 -1.43 -11.35
CA VAL A 43 8.63 -0.15 -11.09
C VAL A 43 9.21 0.45 -12.38
N GLN A 44 9.72 -0.39 -13.28
CA GLN A 44 10.27 0.04 -14.57
C GLN A 44 9.19 0.32 -15.61
N GLN A 45 8.06 -0.37 -15.51
CA GLN A 45 6.91 -0.16 -16.36
C GLN A 45 6.07 0.97 -15.77
N HIS A 46 6.22 2.19 -16.29
CA HIS A 46 5.30 3.31 -16.00
C HIS A 46 3.90 3.08 -16.61
N SER A 47 3.35 1.90 -16.37
CA SER A 47 2.06 1.42 -16.81
C SER A 47 0.96 2.19 -16.10
N ASN A 48 -0.06 2.59 -16.85
CA ASN A 48 -1.28 3.23 -16.35
C ASN A 48 -2.18 2.28 -15.53
N THR A 49 -1.69 1.10 -15.12
CA THR A 49 -2.47 0.12 -14.38
C THR A 49 -2.37 0.37 -12.87
N HIS A 50 -3.43 0.99 -12.37
CA HIS A 50 -4.07 0.97 -11.04
C HIS A 50 -3.26 1.06 -9.73
N THR A 51 -1.94 0.86 -9.69
CA THR A 51 -1.18 0.93 -8.43
C THR A 51 0.24 1.44 -8.68
N HIS A 52 0.62 2.54 -8.01
CA HIS A 52 1.99 3.06 -8.11
C HIS A 52 2.91 2.30 -7.16
N VAL A 53 3.85 1.55 -7.72
CA VAL A 53 4.92 0.85 -6.99
C VAL A 53 6.19 1.70 -7.03
N LEU A 54 6.86 1.85 -5.89
CA LEU A 54 8.15 2.49 -5.75
C LEU A 54 9.12 1.52 -5.05
N GLU A 55 10.23 1.20 -5.70
CA GLU A 55 11.28 0.36 -5.13
C GLU A 55 12.17 1.13 -4.15
N ARG A 56 12.63 0.44 -3.12
CA ARG A 56 13.63 0.88 -2.14
C ARG A 56 14.77 -0.13 -2.08
N GLU A 57 15.86 0.23 -1.41
CA GLU A 57 17.04 -0.64 -1.24
C GLU A 57 16.70 -2.04 -0.68
N TYR A 58 15.69 -2.14 0.19
CA TYR A 58 15.30 -3.38 0.88
C TYR A 58 13.79 -3.61 0.89
N GLY A 59 13.05 -3.11 -0.09
CA GLY A 59 11.60 -3.17 -0.04
C GLY A 59 10.87 -2.36 -1.10
N TYR A 60 9.56 -2.18 -0.89
CA TYR A 60 8.66 -1.51 -1.83
C TYR A 60 7.61 -0.66 -1.10
N PHE A 61 7.26 0.48 -1.68
CA PHE A 61 6.04 1.20 -1.37
C PHE A 61 5.01 0.98 -2.48
N ILE A 62 3.76 0.80 -2.10
CA ILE A 62 2.67 0.50 -3.02
C ILE A 62 1.47 1.39 -2.67
N LYS A 63 1.20 2.42 -3.49
CA LYS A 63 0.04 3.31 -3.29
C LYS A 63 -1.23 2.64 -3.79
N LEU A 64 -2.20 2.46 -2.90
CA LEU A 64 -3.47 1.81 -3.19
C LEU A 64 -4.52 2.80 -3.71
N GLN A 65 -5.44 2.29 -4.51
CA GLN A 65 -6.69 2.97 -4.82
C GLN A 65 -7.64 2.84 -3.64
N ALA A 66 -8.29 3.95 -3.29
CA ALA A 66 -9.35 3.95 -2.31
C ALA A 66 -10.59 3.30 -2.93
N ALA A 67 -11.10 2.24 -2.29
CA ALA A 67 -12.44 1.76 -2.58
C ALA A 67 -13.46 2.79 -2.09
N ASP A 68 -14.58 2.94 -2.82
CA ASP A 68 -15.75 3.64 -2.29
C ASP A 68 -16.16 2.94 -0.98
N PRO A 69 -16.41 3.69 0.12
CA PRO A 69 -16.86 3.10 1.38
C PRO A 69 -18.01 2.11 1.22
N ASP A 70 -18.95 2.41 0.32
CA ASP A 70 -20.14 1.58 0.08
C ASP A 70 -19.81 0.27 -0.67
N ASP A 71 -18.67 0.23 -1.39
CA ASP A 71 -18.25 -0.90 -2.22
C ASP A 71 -17.06 -1.68 -1.62
N SER A 72 -16.52 -1.26 -0.47
CA SER A 72 -15.31 -1.83 0.17
C SER A 72 -15.36 -3.33 0.48
N MET A 73 -16.58 -3.88 0.61
CA MET A 73 -16.84 -5.31 0.86
C MET A 73 -17.47 -6.03 -0.34
N SER A 74 -17.65 -5.33 -1.46
CA SER A 74 -18.10 -5.93 -2.72
C SER A 74 -16.96 -6.73 -3.37
N SER A 75 -17.30 -7.62 -4.31
CA SER A 75 -16.28 -8.33 -5.09
C SER A 75 -15.36 -7.36 -5.84
N GLU A 76 -15.92 -6.28 -6.39
CA GLU A 76 -15.15 -5.27 -7.13
C GLU A 76 -14.18 -4.55 -6.20
N GLY A 77 -14.64 -4.09 -5.03
CA GLY A 77 -13.80 -3.45 -4.02
C GLY A 77 -12.68 -4.34 -3.49
N LEU A 78 -12.96 -5.62 -3.22
CA LEU A 78 -11.96 -6.58 -2.76
C LEU A 78 -10.85 -6.84 -3.79
N THR A 79 -11.19 -6.76 -5.08
CA THR A 79 -10.25 -7.01 -6.18
C THR A 79 -9.58 -5.74 -6.72
N LEU A 80 -9.99 -4.56 -6.26
CA LEU A 80 -9.58 -3.26 -6.81
C LEU A 80 -8.07 -3.10 -6.95
N ASN A 81 -7.32 -3.54 -5.94
CA ASN A 81 -5.86 -3.44 -5.89
C ASN A 81 -5.14 -4.78 -6.12
N THR A 82 -5.87 -5.83 -6.46
CA THR A 82 -5.25 -7.13 -6.79
C THR A 82 -4.51 -7.05 -8.13
N MET A 83 -3.47 -7.86 -8.29
CA MET A 83 -2.59 -7.85 -9.45
C MET A 83 -2.45 -9.24 -10.05
N ASP A 84 -2.68 -9.33 -11.36
CA ASP A 84 -2.47 -10.56 -12.12
C ASP A 84 -1.00 -10.99 -12.10
N GLY A 85 -0.78 -12.27 -11.82
CA GLY A 85 0.55 -12.88 -11.77
C GLY A 85 1.31 -12.67 -10.46
N MET A 86 0.67 -12.06 -9.46
CA MET A 86 1.16 -12.06 -8.08
C MET A 86 0.64 -13.29 -7.32
N SER A 87 1.30 -13.64 -6.22
CA SER A 87 0.90 -14.75 -5.35
C SER A 87 -0.47 -14.51 -4.69
N ASP A 88 -1.11 -15.60 -4.28
CA ASP A 88 -2.37 -15.53 -3.52
C ASP A 88 -2.18 -14.74 -2.22
N THR A 89 -1.05 -14.92 -1.53
CA THR A 89 -0.72 -14.19 -0.30
C THR A 89 -0.59 -12.70 -0.55
N PHE A 90 0.09 -12.29 -1.63
CA PHE A 90 0.15 -10.87 -2.02
C PHE A 90 -1.25 -10.31 -2.26
N ASN A 91 -2.06 -10.99 -3.08
CA ASN A 91 -3.41 -10.51 -3.40
C ASN A 91 -4.35 -10.51 -2.19
N GLN A 92 -4.16 -11.41 -1.23
CA GLN A 92 -4.87 -11.38 0.07
C GLN A 92 -4.49 -10.15 0.89
N ILE A 93 -3.20 -9.76 0.93
CA ILE A 93 -2.75 -8.54 1.61
C ILE A 93 -3.39 -7.31 0.95
N MET A 94 -3.39 -7.24 -0.39
CA MET A 94 -3.99 -6.13 -1.13
C MET A 94 -5.49 -6.00 -0.88
N ALA A 95 -6.22 -7.11 -0.92
CA ALA A 95 -7.64 -7.14 -0.61
C ALA A 95 -7.92 -6.70 0.83
N TRP A 96 -7.16 -7.23 1.80
CA TRP A 96 -7.30 -6.86 3.20
C TRP A 96 -7.04 -5.37 3.43
N ALA A 97 -5.96 -4.83 2.85
CA ALA A 97 -5.61 -3.42 2.96
C ALA A 97 -6.71 -2.53 2.35
N THR A 98 -7.27 -2.93 1.21
CA THR A 98 -8.34 -2.20 0.53
C THR A 98 -9.61 -2.14 1.39
N SER A 99 -10.07 -3.27 1.93
CA SER A 99 -11.26 -3.30 2.81
C SER A 99 -11.06 -2.60 4.14
N ASN A 100 -9.81 -2.34 4.55
CA ASN A 100 -9.47 -1.58 5.75
C ASN A 100 -9.08 -0.11 5.46
N HIS A 101 -9.35 0.39 4.25
CA HIS A 101 -9.09 1.76 3.83
C HIS A 101 -7.62 2.20 4.03
N ILE A 102 -6.69 1.26 3.86
CA ILE A 102 -5.26 1.56 3.82
C ILE A 102 -4.95 2.20 2.47
N GLY A 103 -4.20 3.30 2.46
CA GLY A 103 -3.82 4.01 1.22
C GLY A 103 -2.40 3.72 0.74
N LEU A 104 -1.57 3.10 1.59
CA LEU A 104 -0.19 2.77 1.28
C LEU A 104 0.19 1.45 1.96
N ILE A 105 0.86 0.57 1.22
CA ILE A 105 1.58 -0.58 1.80
C ILE A 105 3.07 -0.34 1.67
N GLU A 106 3.79 -0.62 2.75
CA GLU A 106 5.24 -0.73 2.81
C GLU A 106 5.61 -2.18 3.05
N PHE A 107 6.35 -2.77 2.12
CA PHE A 107 7.10 -3.99 2.36
C PHE A 107 8.53 -3.60 2.68
N ASP A 108 8.99 -3.80 3.90
CA ASP A 108 10.34 -3.45 4.37
C ASP A 108 10.98 -4.66 5.06
N ARG A 109 12.24 -4.94 4.75
CA ARG A 109 12.98 -6.07 5.34
C ARG A 109 13.00 -6.04 6.88
N ASP A 110 13.01 -4.86 7.47
CA ASP A 110 13.16 -4.66 8.90
C ASP A 110 11.79 -4.50 9.60
N ALA A 111 10.68 -4.53 8.85
CA ALA A 111 9.33 -4.50 9.41
C ALA A 111 8.92 -5.85 10.03
N ASN A 112 7.93 -5.79 10.92
CA ASN A 112 7.44 -6.98 11.59
C ASN A 112 6.66 -7.89 10.63
N GLN A 113 6.73 -9.20 10.89
CA GLN A 113 5.80 -10.16 10.30
C GLN A 113 4.42 -9.98 10.93
N ILE A 114 3.38 -9.98 10.10
CA ILE A 114 1.99 -9.96 10.55
C ILE A 114 1.45 -11.41 10.47
N PRO A 115 1.09 -12.04 11.60
CA PRO A 115 0.66 -13.45 11.65
C PRO A 115 -0.59 -13.79 10.82
N LEU A 116 -1.29 -12.78 10.33
CA LEU A 116 -2.45 -12.94 9.46
C LEU A 116 -2.07 -13.45 8.06
N PHE A 117 -0.86 -13.14 7.60
CA PHE A 117 -0.42 -13.46 6.24
C PHE A 117 0.74 -14.45 6.27
N GLU A 118 0.79 -15.31 5.25
CA GLU A 118 1.88 -16.27 5.10
C GLU A 118 3.23 -15.56 4.90
N THR A 119 4.30 -16.21 5.33
CA THR A 119 5.69 -15.76 5.12
C THR A 119 6.48 -16.83 4.39
N PHE A 120 7.42 -16.38 3.56
CA PHE A 120 8.28 -17.21 2.74
C PHE A 120 9.75 -17.02 3.14
N ASP A 121 10.56 -18.05 2.90
CA ASP A 121 12.01 -18.05 3.11
C ASP A 121 12.69 -18.26 1.76
N TRP A 122 13.35 -17.23 1.22
CA TRP A 122 14.01 -17.25 -0.09
C TRP A 122 15.16 -16.25 -0.20
#